data_AF-A0A7C1BDC1-F1
#
_entry.id   AF-A0A7C1BDC1-F1
#
_cell.length_a   1.000
_cell.length_b   1.000
_cell.length_c   1.000
_cell.angle_alpha   90.00
_cell.angle_beta   90.00
_cell.angle_gamma   90.00
#
_symmetry.space_group_name_H-M   'P 1'
#
loop_
_entity.id
_entity.type
_entity.pdbx_description
1 polymer ?
#
loop_
_entity_poly.entity_id
_entity_poly.type
_entity_poly.pdbx_seq_one_letter_code
_entity_poly.pdbx_strand_id
1 'polypeptide(L)'
;MFLFTCIAVVENCEFLGNLAQKYMGGIYIRGGEVQINNCFFGMNDGILGTGAVGAVDSADVQISDCMIYSNFSEKGISGAVSGGDPGTKMHLKKSVIAGNYARLYGGAFTVYQAELYADSCLIVDNATVDSVKSGLARPRTDDTLSIVRSNAYYNTFQSDVEYNNLASFPQDLTGNFWWIDDSASIQALVEGPADISGFSHDFLEGVPGEPQSVFSVRNYDETFTVVVDSIGEPQPLNVRLQGVDRNPDFREVAVVILRSSACPDGIASSLVETGKNTGIYEGQIDLLESTGSDTVRKDDAMNVIRVRPQGDTVFIISNVDTNFVYAVGFRAKPPMGVEENGTATPGGFMRDLLCVGSLRIPLAPSLVYPVQVRVYSADGRQRAERSLENPSPSIVLEELPSGLYFVLLKSSDEIVRYRAILLR
;
A
#
# COMPACT_ATOMS: atom_id res chain seq x y z
N MET A 1 16.00 10.58 -19.82
CA MET A 1 15.99 11.21 -21.16
C MET A 1 15.94 12.73 -21.01
N PHE A 2 16.56 13.49 -21.92
CA PHE A 2 16.45 14.96 -21.94
C PHE A 2 15.88 15.42 -23.28
N LEU A 3 14.79 16.19 -23.23
CA LEU A 3 14.10 16.77 -24.37
C LEU A 3 14.19 18.30 -24.28
N PHE A 4 14.73 18.95 -25.30
CA PHE A 4 14.96 20.39 -25.32
C PHE A 4 14.34 21.00 -26.57
N THR A 5 13.35 21.87 -26.37
CA THR A 5 12.71 22.70 -27.40
C THR A 5 12.34 21.93 -28.68
N CYS A 6 11.69 20.78 -28.51
CA CYS A 6 11.33 19.88 -29.61
C CYS A 6 9.86 19.46 -29.58
N ILE A 7 9.41 18.89 -30.69
CA ILE A 7 8.16 18.12 -30.74
C ILE A 7 8.56 16.65 -30.67
N ALA A 8 8.06 15.92 -29.67
CA ALA A 8 8.44 14.54 -29.43
C ALA A 8 7.24 13.67 -29.04
N VAL A 9 7.31 12.40 -29.44
CA VAL A 9 6.36 11.35 -29.07
C VAL A 9 7.18 10.21 -28.48
N VAL A 10 6.92 9.87 -27.22
CA VAL A 10 7.57 8.80 -26.46
C VAL A 10 6.51 7.75 -26.16
N GLU A 11 6.61 6.58 -26.77
CA GLU A 11 5.56 5.55 -26.66
C GLU A 11 6.15 4.19 -26.36
N ASN A 12 5.46 3.42 -25.53
CA ASN A 12 5.82 2.03 -25.24
C ASN A 12 7.25 1.87 -24.70
N CYS A 13 7.68 2.83 -23.88
CA CYS A 13 9.03 2.88 -23.32
C CYS A 13 9.03 2.54 -21.82
N GLU A 14 10.13 1.96 -21.36
CA GLU A 14 10.40 1.77 -19.93
C GLU A 14 11.59 2.61 -19.49
N PHE A 15 11.41 3.36 -18.42
CA PHE A 15 12.45 4.12 -17.73
C PHE A 15 12.57 3.56 -16.31
N LEU A 16 13.55 2.70 -16.08
CA LEU A 16 13.74 1.97 -14.83
C LEU A 16 15.06 2.34 -14.16
N GLY A 17 15.03 2.67 -12.86
CA GLY A 17 16.25 2.76 -12.04
C GLY A 17 17.20 3.90 -12.44
N ASN A 18 16.71 4.94 -13.12
CA ASN A 18 17.55 6.04 -13.57
C ASN A 18 17.85 7.01 -12.42
N LEU A 19 19.09 7.49 -12.35
CA LEU A 19 19.55 8.44 -11.32
C LEU A 19 19.98 9.77 -11.95
N ALA A 20 19.36 10.87 -11.55
CA ALA A 20 19.74 12.22 -11.93
C ALA A 20 20.06 13.07 -10.70
N GLN A 21 21.30 13.54 -10.59
CA GLN A 21 21.73 14.34 -9.42
C GLN A 21 21.04 15.70 -9.30
N LYS A 22 20.75 16.36 -10.44
CA LYS A 22 20.27 17.76 -10.47
C LYS A 22 18.93 17.95 -11.15
N TYR A 23 18.48 16.97 -11.91
CA TYR A 23 17.33 17.07 -12.79
C TYR A 23 16.36 15.93 -12.50
N MET A 24 15.65 15.46 -13.52
CA MET A 24 14.55 14.52 -13.42
C MET A 24 15.08 13.13 -13.71
N GLY A 25 14.71 12.15 -12.88
CA GLY A 25 15.24 10.79 -12.97
C GLY A 25 14.85 10.11 -14.29
N GLY A 26 13.56 10.11 -14.64
CA GLY A 26 13.05 9.54 -15.87
C GLY A 26 13.25 10.44 -17.10
N ILE A 27 12.46 11.51 -17.22
CA ILE A 27 12.50 12.45 -18.35
C ILE A 27 12.53 13.89 -17.85
N TYR A 28 13.52 14.64 -18.34
CA TYR A 28 13.57 16.08 -18.20
C TYR A 28 13.16 16.74 -19.52
N ILE A 29 12.12 17.58 -19.47
CA ILE A 29 11.58 18.31 -20.62
C ILE A 29 11.81 19.81 -20.39
N ARG A 30 12.35 20.50 -21.39
CA ARG A 30 12.64 21.93 -21.33
C ARG A 30 12.17 22.60 -22.61
N GLY A 31 10.97 23.16 -22.57
CA GLY A 31 10.23 23.68 -23.71
C GLY A 31 9.82 22.62 -24.75
N GLY A 32 8.90 22.98 -25.63
CA GLY A 32 8.42 22.12 -26.72
C GLY A 32 7.08 21.43 -26.42
N GLU A 33 6.66 20.55 -27.33
CA GLU A 33 5.41 19.78 -27.27
C GLU A 33 5.73 18.29 -27.19
N VAL A 34 5.39 17.63 -26.07
CA VAL A 34 5.78 16.24 -25.82
C VAL A 34 4.58 15.38 -25.47
N GLN A 35 4.42 14.27 -26.18
CA GLN A 35 3.44 13.23 -25.85
C GLN A 35 4.17 12.01 -25.28
N ILE A 36 3.69 11.49 -24.15
CA ILE A 36 4.22 10.31 -23.46
C ILE A 36 3.06 9.33 -23.30
N ASN A 37 3.05 8.24 -24.08
CA ASN A 37 1.91 7.32 -24.11
C ASN A 37 2.36 5.89 -23.76
N ASN A 38 1.57 5.18 -22.95
CA ASN A 38 1.81 3.77 -22.62
C ASN A 38 3.25 3.48 -22.17
N CYS A 39 3.81 4.36 -21.34
CA CYS A 39 5.16 4.23 -20.81
C CYS A 39 5.15 3.78 -19.33
N PHE A 40 6.23 3.14 -18.91
CA PHE A 40 6.47 2.78 -17.52
C PHE A 40 7.67 3.57 -16.97
N PHE A 41 7.45 4.24 -15.84
CA PHE A 41 8.49 4.94 -15.08
C PHE A 41 8.60 4.28 -13.71
N GLY A 42 9.65 3.48 -13.50
CA GLY A 42 9.85 2.71 -12.28
C GLY A 42 11.14 3.08 -11.56
N MET A 43 11.09 3.25 -10.24
CA MET A 43 12.31 3.29 -9.41
C MET A 43 13.34 4.36 -9.83
N ASN A 44 12.90 5.47 -10.44
CA ASN A 44 13.80 6.54 -10.84
C ASN A 44 14.02 7.53 -9.69
N ASP A 45 15.23 8.08 -9.61
CA ASP A 45 15.65 9.04 -8.59
C ASP A 45 16.12 10.35 -9.20
N GLY A 46 15.38 11.42 -8.92
CA GLY A 46 15.80 12.79 -9.19
C GLY A 46 16.23 13.47 -7.91
N ILE A 47 17.48 13.26 -7.46
CA ILE A 47 17.96 13.66 -6.12
C ILE A 47 17.53 15.09 -5.76
N LEU A 48 17.77 16.07 -6.65
CA LEU A 48 17.37 17.47 -6.43
C LEU A 48 16.16 17.91 -7.26
N GLY A 49 15.64 17.04 -8.12
CA GLY A 49 14.57 17.34 -9.07
C GLY A 49 13.32 16.54 -8.78
N THR A 50 12.86 15.81 -9.80
CA THR A 50 11.66 14.98 -9.73
C THR A 50 12.01 13.54 -10.08
N GLY A 51 11.43 12.57 -9.37
CA GLY A 51 11.76 11.16 -9.57
C GLY A 51 11.49 10.70 -11.01
N ALA A 52 10.28 10.88 -11.53
CA ALA A 52 9.94 10.42 -12.88
C ALA A 52 10.06 11.52 -13.95
N VAL A 53 9.06 12.39 -14.07
CA VAL A 53 8.92 13.31 -15.22
C VAL A 53 8.84 14.74 -14.74
N GLY A 54 9.67 15.63 -15.29
CA GLY A 54 9.56 17.05 -15.00
C GLY A 54 9.69 17.90 -16.25
N ALA A 55 8.86 18.94 -16.33
CA ALA A 55 8.85 19.88 -17.45
C ALA A 55 9.02 21.32 -16.99
N VAL A 56 9.73 22.11 -17.80
CA VAL A 56 10.02 23.53 -17.54
C VAL A 56 10.06 24.35 -18.84
N ASP A 57 10.23 25.68 -18.72
CA ASP A 57 10.41 26.62 -19.85
C ASP A 57 9.27 26.56 -20.89
N SER A 58 8.03 26.72 -20.43
CA SER A 58 6.82 26.75 -21.28
C SER A 58 6.61 25.49 -22.13
N ALA A 59 6.95 24.32 -21.57
CA ALA A 59 6.68 23.04 -22.22
C ALA A 59 5.19 22.68 -22.15
N ASP A 60 4.66 22.05 -23.19
CA ASP A 60 3.32 21.45 -23.22
C ASP A 60 3.47 19.93 -23.29
N VAL A 61 3.04 19.24 -22.24
CA VAL A 61 3.27 17.80 -22.07
C VAL A 61 1.96 17.07 -21.83
N GLN A 62 1.72 16.04 -22.63
CA GLN A 62 0.61 15.12 -22.49
C GLN A 62 1.13 13.74 -22.07
N ILE A 63 0.63 13.20 -20.96
CA ILE A 63 0.98 11.88 -20.44
C ILE A 63 -0.29 11.05 -20.41
N SER A 64 -0.33 9.94 -21.14
CA SER A 64 -1.52 9.09 -21.20
C SER A 64 -1.20 7.61 -21.08
N ASP A 65 -2.10 6.87 -20.42
CA ASP A 65 -2.03 5.42 -20.29
C ASP A 65 -0.69 4.92 -19.69
N CYS A 66 -0.05 5.75 -18.86
CA CYS A 66 1.26 5.47 -18.28
C CYS A 66 1.15 4.91 -16.86
N MET A 67 2.18 4.19 -16.43
CA MET A 67 2.38 3.81 -15.03
C MET A 67 3.64 4.48 -14.49
N ILE A 68 3.48 5.30 -13.45
CA ILE A 68 4.52 6.03 -12.75
C ILE A 68 4.59 5.46 -11.32
N TYR A 69 5.56 4.58 -11.09
CA TYR A 69 5.60 3.72 -9.92
C TYR A 69 6.93 3.77 -9.15
N SER A 70 6.86 3.89 -7.83
CA SER A 70 8.03 3.86 -6.93
C SER A 70 9.18 4.79 -7.34
N ASN A 71 8.88 5.94 -7.93
CA ASN A 71 9.88 6.95 -8.22
C ASN A 71 10.07 7.81 -6.98
N PHE A 72 11.30 8.26 -6.77
CA PHE A 72 11.63 9.01 -5.58
C PHE A 72 12.52 10.21 -5.85
N SER A 73 12.51 11.12 -4.88
CA SER A 73 13.36 12.30 -4.91
C SER A 73 13.88 12.54 -3.50
N GLU A 74 15.16 12.20 -3.29
CA GLU A 74 15.78 12.23 -1.96
C GLU A 74 15.84 13.66 -1.38
N LYS A 75 15.95 14.70 -2.20
CA LYS A 75 16.10 16.10 -1.76
C LYS A 75 15.38 17.09 -2.68
N GLY A 76 14.64 16.60 -3.66
CA GLY A 76 13.94 17.40 -4.65
C GLY A 76 12.46 17.57 -4.32
N ILE A 77 11.69 17.89 -5.36
CA ILE A 77 10.39 18.55 -5.25
C ILE A 77 9.20 17.63 -5.52
N SER A 78 9.38 16.49 -6.18
CA SER A 78 8.28 15.54 -6.36
C SER A 78 8.77 14.12 -6.61
N GLY A 79 8.01 13.13 -6.15
CA GLY A 79 8.29 11.72 -6.43
C GLY A 79 7.95 11.39 -7.88
N ALA A 80 6.76 11.79 -8.35
CA ALA A 80 6.26 11.41 -9.66
C ALA A 80 6.44 12.49 -10.73
N VAL A 81 5.63 13.55 -10.71
CA VAL A 81 5.57 14.53 -11.82
C VAL A 81 5.62 15.97 -11.33
N SER A 82 6.40 16.80 -12.03
CA SER A 82 6.47 18.23 -11.73
C SER A 82 6.44 19.16 -12.94
N GLY A 83 5.77 20.30 -12.79
CA GLY A 83 5.83 21.42 -13.74
C GLY A 83 6.52 22.63 -13.12
N GLY A 84 7.36 23.32 -13.89
CA GLY A 84 8.04 24.55 -13.47
C GLY A 84 7.99 25.65 -14.54
N ASP A 85 8.07 26.90 -14.11
CA ASP A 85 8.16 28.11 -14.94
C ASP A 85 6.88 28.49 -15.70
N PRO A 86 6.65 29.81 -15.91
CA PRO A 86 5.46 30.32 -16.59
C PRO A 86 5.19 29.66 -17.95
N GLY A 87 3.94 29.27 -18.15
CA GLY A 87 3.45 28.70 -19.41
C GLY A 87 3.69 27.20 -19.57
N THR A 88 4.34 26.53 -18.61
CA THR A 88 4.47 25.07 -18.62
C THR A 88 3.15 24.41 -18.26
N LYS A 89 2.74 23.41 -19.05
CA LYS A 89 1.47 22.68 -18.92
C LYS A 89 1.70 21.18 -18.95
N MET A 90 1.10 20.49 -17.99
CA MET A 90 1.16 19.04 -17.85
C MET A 90 -0.25 18.47 -17.82
N HIS A 91 -0.61 17.62 -18.77
CA HIS A 91 -1.90 16.95 -18.83
C HIS A 91 -1.73 15.44 -18.68
N LEU A 92 -2.18 14.89 -17.56
CA LEU A 92 -2.16 13.46 -17.28
C LEU A 92 -3.54 12.87 -17.48
N LYS A 93 -3.64 11.74 -18.18
CA LYS A 93 -4.89 11.04 -18.42
C LYS A 93 -4.74 9.54 -18.29
N LYS A 94 -5.73 8.86 -17.69
CA LYS A 94 -5.80 7.38 -17.69
C LYS A 94 -4.52 6.70 -17.23
N SER A 95 -3.84 7.31 -16.27
CA SER A 95 -2.52 6.86 -15.82
C SER A 95 -2.58 6.38 -14.36
N VAL A 96 -1.66 5.51 -14.01
CA VAL A 96 -1.46 5.01 -12.63
C VAL A 96 -0.25 5.71 -12.03
N ILE A 97 -0.45 6.41 -10.92
CA ILE A 97 0.59 7.12 -10.17
C ILE A 97 0.61 6.52 -8.78
N ALA A 98 1.57 5.64 -8.49
CA ALA A 98 1.58 4.88 -7.25
C ALA A 98 2.95 4.70 -6.61
N GLY A 99 3.00 4.65 -5.27
CA GLY A 99 4.23 4.35 -4.54
C GLY A 99 5.32 5.43 -4.64
N ASN A 100 5.03 6.61 -5.17
CA ASN A 100 6.06 7.63 -5.42
C ASN A 100 6.24 8.52 -4.19
N TYR A 101 7.48 8.82 -3.81
CA TYR A 101 7.71 9.70 -2.66
C TYR A 101 8.75 10.77 -2.91
N ALA A 102 8.58 11.91 -2.25
CA ALA A 102 9.60 12.94 -2.18
C ALA A 102 9.92 13.30 -0.74
N ARG A 103 11.15 13.74 -0.49
CA ARG A 103 11.51 14.13 0.87
C ARG A 103 10.87 15.46 1.28
N LEU A 104 10.78 16.43 0.36
CA LEU A 104 10.46 17.82 0.71
C LEU A 104 9.08 18.33 0.29
N TYR A 105 8.55 17.94 -0.86
CA TYR A 105 7.28 18.45 -1.41
C TYR A 105 6.51 17.32 -2.10
N GLY A 106 5.43 17.63 -2.85
CA GLY A 106 4.37 16.72 -3.28
C GLY A 106 4.81 15.32 -3.75
N GLY A 107 4.28 14.27 -3.10
CA GLY A 107 4.62 12.88 -3.39
C GLY A 107 4.32 12.50 -4.84
N ALA A 108 3.06 12.62 -5.25
CA ALA A 108 2.68 12.44 -6.66
C ALA A 108 2.99 13.68 -7.49
N PHE A 109 2.51 14.87 -7.09
CA PHE A 109 2.57 16.06 -7.94
C PHE A 109 3.05 17.33 -7.25
N THR A 110 3.91 18.10 -7.94
CA THR A 110 4.23 19.48 -7.53
C THR A 110 4.30 20.39 -8.75
N VAL A 111 3.74 21.58 -8.65
CA VAL A 111 3.89 22.64 -9.67
C VAL A 111 4.53 23.89 -9.08
N TYR A 112 5.20 24.67 -9.93
CA TYR A 112 5.73 25.99 -9.61
C TYR A 112 5.66 26.91 -10.83
N GLN A 113 4.76 27.89 -10.79
CA GLN A 113 4.40 28.78 -11.89
C GLN A 113 3.89 28.04 -13.13
N ALA A 114 3.26 26.89 -12.94
CA ALA A 114 2.85 25.97 -14.00
C ALA A 114 1.43 25.45 -13.78
N GLU A 115 0.89 24.79 -14.81
CA GLU A 115 -0.42 24.14 -14.79
C GLU A 115 -0.24 22.61 -14.86
N LEU A 116 -0.94 21.88 -13.99
CA LEU A 116 -1.05 20.42 -14.06
C LEU A 116 -2.51 19.99 -13.96
N TYR A 117 -2.95 19.16 -14.88
CA TYR A 117 -4.30 18.61 -14.92
C TYR A 117 -4.23 17.08 -14.99
N ALA A 118 -4.73 16.40 -13.96
CA ALA A 118 -4.88 14.96 -13.93
C ALA A 118 -6.36 14.56 -14.06
N ASP A 119 -6.68 13.70 -15.02
CA ASP A 119 -8.04 13.25 -15.31
C ASP A 119 -8.10 11.73 -15.48
N SER A 120 -9.07 11.09 -14.84
CA SER A 120 -9.27 9.65 -15.02
C SER A 120 -8.04 8.83 -14.64
N CYS A 121 -7.34 9.21 -13.56
CA CYS A 121 -6.14 8.51 -13.08
C CYS A 121 -6.43 7.68 -11.81
N LEU A 122 -5.54 6.72 -11.52
CA LEU A 122 -5.38 6.13 -10.19
C LEU A 122 -4.18 6.81 -9.52
N ILE A 123 -4.38 7.39 -8.34
CA ILE A 123 -3.34 8.12 -7.60
C ILE A 123 -3.36 7.67 -6.14
N VAL A 124 -2.44 6.79 -5.78
CA VAL A 124 -2.46 6.07 -4.50
C VAL A 124 -1.06 5.83 -3.97
N ASP A 125 -0.89 5.75 -2.66
CA ASP A 125 0.39 5.39 -2.03
C ASP A 125 1.55 6.33 -2.41
N ASN A 126 1.27 7.62 -2.63
CA ASN A 126 2.30 8.63 -2.89
C ASN A 126 2.52 9.54 -1.69
N ALA A 127 3.76 9.73 -1.26
CA ALA A 127 4.01 10.33 0.05
C ALA A 127 5.09 11.41 0.09
N THR A 128 5.08 12.19 1.17
CA THR A 128 6.20 13.06 1.53
C THR A 128 6.82 12.63 2.85
N VAL A 129 8.15 12.56 2.89
CA VAL A 129 8.86 12.00 4.04
C VAL A 129 9.10 13.02 5.16
N ASP A 130 9.74 14.16 4.84
CA ASP A 130 10.16 15.15 5.84
C ASP A 130 9.24 16.38 5.89
N SER A 131 8.52 16.68 4.81
CA SER A 131 7.44 17.67 4.88
C SER A 131 6.13 17.02 5.30
N VAL A 132 5.41 17.71 6.17
CA VAL A 132 4.02 17.35 6.44
C VAL A 132 3.14 17.84 5.29
N LYS A 133 2.10 17.04 4.98
CA LYS A 133 0.88 17.47 4.28
C LYS A 133 0.87 17.53 2.75
N SER A 134 1.53 16.66 2.00
CA SER A 134 1.37 16.70 0.54
C SER A 134 1.63 15.37 -0.17
N GLY A 135 1.15 14.25 0.35
CA GLY A 135 1.32 12.97 -0.34
C GLY A 135 0.80 13.00 -1.79
N LEU A 136 -0.43 13.51 -1.96
CA LEU A 136 -1.06 13.69 -3.26
C LEU A 136 -0.44 14.86 -4.05
N ALA A 137 -0.53 16.09 -3.55
CA ALA A 137 -0.12 17.24 -4.35
C ALA A 137 0.17 18.52 -3.57
N ARG A 138 0.94 19.42 -4.19
CA ARG A 138 1.26 20.75 -3.65
C ARG A 138 1.42 21.82 -4.74
N PRO A 139 0.36 22.53 -5.14
CA PRO A 139 0.49 23.76 -5.92
C PRO A 139 0.96 24.94 -5.05
N ARG A 140 1.74 25.87 -5.63
CA ARG A 140 2.12 27.14 -4.98
C ARG A 140 1.16 28.28 -5.35
N THR A 141 1.47 29.49 -4.91
CA THR A 141 0.55 30.62 -4.76
C THR A 141 -0.25 31.00 -6.01
N ASP A 142 0.32 30.84 -7.20
CA ASP A 142 -0.30 31.21 -8.48
C ASP A 142 -0.48 30.01 -9.42
N ASP A 143 -0.38 28.78 -8.89
CA ASP A 143 -0.33 27.57 -9.70
C ASP A 143 -1.70 26.90 -9.80
N THR A 144 -1.96 26.28 -10.94
CA THR A 144 -3.13 25.42 -11.11
C THR A 144 -2.69 23.97 -11.06
N LEU A 145 -3.25 23.21 -10.14
CA LEU A 145 -3.14 21.77 -10.09
C LEU A 145 -4.53 21.22 -9.87
N SER A 146 -5.09 20.55 -10.86
CA SER A 146 -6.43 19.97 -10.77
C SER A 146 -6.35 18.47 -10.93
N ILE A 147 -7.15 17.77 -10.14
CA ILE A 147 -7.27 16.32 -10.16
C ILE A 147 -8.75 16.06 -10.23
N VAL A 148 -9.24 15.52 -11.34
CA VAL A 148 -10.67 15.33 -11.52
C VAL A 148 -10.99 13.94 -12.03
N ARG A 149 -12.20 13.46 -11.73
CA ARG A 149 -12.70 12.17 -12.21
C ARG A 149 -11.68 11.04 -12.04
N SER A 150 -10.94 11.05 -10.95
CA SER A 150 -9.83 10.13 -10.66
C SER A 150 -10.11 9.34 -9.39
N ASN A 151 -9.50 8.17 -9.27
CA ASN A 151 -9.46 7.40 -8.03
C ASN A 151 -8.21 7.87 -7.25
N ALA A 152 -8.39 8.73 -6.24
CA ALA A 152 -7.30 9.39 -5.52
C ALA A 152 -7.44 9.23 -4.00
N TYR A 153 -6.70 8.31 -3.41
CA TYR A 153 -6.84 7.94 -2.00
C TYR A 153 -5.54 7.35 -1.45
N TYR A 154 -5.42 7.27 -0.12
CA TYR A 154 -4.26 6.69 0.57
C TYR A 154 -2.91 7.09 -0.01
N ASN A 155 -2.73 8.37 -0.34
CA ASN A 155 -1.45 8.83 -0.85
C ASN A 155 -0.42 8.80 0.30
N THR A 156 -0.77 9.39 1.43
CA THR A 156 -0.37 8.87 2.73
C THR A 156 -1.55 8.09 3.31
N PHE A 157 -1.33 6.94 3.91
CA PHE A 157 -2.38 6.20 4.63
C PHE A 157 -2.70 6.84 5.98
N GLN A 158 -1.76 7.64 6.49
CA GLN A 158 -1.88 8.29 7.78
C GLN A 158 -2.95 9.37 7.79
N SER A 159 -3.50 9.63 8.98
CA SER A 159 -4.49 10.69 9.19
C SER A 159 -3.84 12.08 9.11
N ASP A 160 -3.54 12.54 7.90
CA ASP A 160 -3.07 13.91 7.65
C ASP A 160 -3.61 14.50 6.34
N VAL A 161 -3.00 15.61 5.91
CA VAL A 161 -3.40 16.31 4.68
C VAL A 161 -2.66 15.71 3.50
N GLU A 162 -3.38 15.44 2.42
CA GLU A 162 -2.83 14.90 1.18
C GLU A 162 -2.58 15.98 0.14
N TYR A 163 -3.44 17.00 0.13
CA TYR A 163 -3.41 18.07 -0.85
C TYR A 163 -3.18 19.39 -0.14
N ASN A 164 -2.03 20.03 -0.37
CA ASN A 164 -1.72 21.33 0.23
C ASN A 164 -1.73 22.42 -0.82
N ASN A 165 -2.88 23.08 -0.93
CA ASN A 165 -3.07 24.23 -1.78
C ASN A 165 -2.53 25.50 -1.13
N LEU A 166 -1.38 25.98 -1.62
CA LEU A 166 -0.86 27.28 -1.22
C LEU A 166 -1.36 28.43 -2.10
N ALA A 167 -2.17 28.13 -3.12
CA ALA A 167 -2.84 29.15 -3.94
C ALA A 167 -3.98 29.82 -3.17
N SER A 168 -4.25 31.07 -3.54
CA SER A 168 -5.35 31.84 -2.94
C SER A 168 -6.73 31.51 -3.52
N PHE A 169 -6.77 30.72 -4.60
CA PHE A 169 -7.98 30.34 -5.33
C PHE A 169 -8.25 28.83 -5.23
N PRO A 170 -9.53 28.42 -5.35
CA PRO A 170 -9.89 27.01 -5.27
C PRO A 170 -9.29 26.20 -6.42
N GLN A 171 -8.69 25.06 -6.08
CA GLN A 171 -8.29 24.04 -7.05
C GLN A 171 -9.48 23.11 -7.35
N ASP A 172 -9.58 22.65 -8.59
CA ASP A 172 -10.64 21.72 -9.00
C ASP A 172 -10.25 20.28 -8.64
N LEU A 173 -10.97 19.73 -7.66
CA LEU A 173 -10.85 18.36 -7.15
C LEU A 173 -12.16 17.57 -7.33
N THR A 174 -12.96 17.93 -8.34
CA THR A 174 -14.32 17.42 -8.52
C THR A 174 -14.39 16.02 -9.14
N GLY A 175 -15.45 15.28 -8.81
CA GLY A 175 -15.75 14.00 -9.45
C GLY A 175 -14.83 12.84 -9.08
N ASN A 176 -13.94 13.01 -8.10
CA ASN A 176 -12.98 11.97 -7.69
C ASN A 176 -13.61 10.93 -6.76
N PHE A 177 -12.98 9.77 -6.63
CA PHE A 177 -13.21 8.80 -5.57
C PHE A 177 -12.06 8.87 -4.55
N TRP A 178 -12.37 8.98 -3.25
CA TRP A 178 -11.40 9.26 -2.17
C TRP A 178 -11.23 8.12 -1.15
N TRP A 179 -11.83 6.95 -1.37
CA TRP A 179 -11.99 5.85 -0.41
C TRP A 179 -12.81 6.19 0.86
N ILE A 180 -12.75 7.43 1.32
CA ILE A 180 -13.63 8.02 2.32
C ILE A 180 -14.89 8.54 1.62
N ASP A 181 -16.06 8.34 2.24
CA ASP A 181 -17.36 8.55 1.60
C ASP A 181 -18.16 9.75 2.16
N ASP A 182 -17.54 10.57 3.02
CA ASP A 182 -18.14 11.78 3.57
C ASP A 182 -17.33 13.05 3.26
N SER A 183 -18.04 14.14 2.96
CA SER A 183 -17.42 15.39 2.51
C SER A 183 -16.53 16.05 3.57
N ALA A 184 -16.82 15.88 4.87
CA ALA A 184 -16.05 16.54 5.93
C ALA A 184 -14.67 15.89 6.08
N SER A 185 -14.62 14.56 6.04
CA SER A 185 -13.38 13.80 6.08
C SER A 185 -12.56 13.96 4.80
N ILE A 186 -13.20 13.99 3.62
CA ILE A 186 -12.51 14.32 2.36
C ILE A 186 -11.91 15.73 2.43
N GLN A 187 -12.69 16.71 2.91
CA GLN A 187 -12.20 18.08 3.07
C GLN A 187 -11.02 18.17 4.04
N ALA A 188 -10.96 17.30 5.06
CA ALA A 188 -9.84 17.25 5.99
C ALA A 188 -8.52 16.78 5.34
N LEU A 189 -8.57 16.10 4.20
CA LEU A 189 -7.40 15.74 3.39
C LEU A 189 -6.83 16.94 2.61
N VAL A 190 -7.52 18.08 2.58
CA VAL A 190 -7.15 19.24 1.76
C VAL A 190 -6.91 20.47 2.64
N GLU A 191 -5.69 21.00 2.60
CA GLU A 191 -5.35 22.30 3.17
C GLU A 191 -5.43 23.38 2.09
N GLY A 192 -6.16 24.46 2.37
CA GLY A 192 -6.41 25.53 1.43
C GLY A 192 -7.69 25.34 0.60
N PRO A 193 -8.04 26.32 -0.25
CA PRO A 193 -9.31 26.31 -0.98
C PRO A 193 -9.33 25.23 -2.07
N ALA A 194 -10.39 24.44 -2.14
CA ALA A 194 -10.60 23.45 -3.20
C ALA A 194 -12.09 23.18 -3.39
N ASP A 195 -12.46 22.73 -4.59
CA ASP A 195 -13.78 22.20 -4.89
C ASP A 195 -13.71 20.67 -4.97
N ILE A 196 -14.22 19.99 -3.94
CA ILE A 196 -14.29 18.53 -3.85
C ILE A 196 -15.68 17.98 -4.24
N SER A 197 -16.53 18.79 -4.88
CA SER A 197 -17.91 18.42 -5.15
C SER A 197 -18.06 17.26 -6.14
N GLY A 198 -19.17 16.55 -6.03
CA GLY A 198 -19.51 15.44 -6.94
C GLY A 198 -18.62 14.21 -6.79
N PHE A 199 -17.93 14.02 -5.65
CA PHE A 199 -17.13 12.82 -5.40
C PHE A 199 -17.98 11.54 -5.48
N SER A 200 -17.35 10.45 -5.93
CA SER A 200 -17.98 9.14 -6.09
C SER A 200 -17.89 8.32 -4.80
N HIS A 201 -18.84 7.40 -4.62
CA HIS A 201 -18.88 6.43 -3.51
C HIS A 201 -18.32 5.06 -3.90
N ASP A 202 -17.89 4.91 -5.15
CA ASP A 202 -17.26 3.71 -5.69
C ASP A 202 -16.22 4.11 -6.73
N PHE A 203 -15.37 3.16 -7.12
CA PHE A 203 -14.44 3.32 -8.22
C PHE A 203 -15.14 3.83 -9.48
N LEU A 204 -14.48 4.76 -10.16
CA LEU A 204 -14.98 5.34 -11.39
C LEU A 204 -14.86 4.36 -12.57
N GLU A 205 -15.91 4.28 -13.39
CA GLU A 205 -15.94 3.39 -14.56
C GLU A 205 -14.90 3.81 -15.62
N GLY A 206 -14.14 2.84 -16.13
CA GLY A 206 -13.13 3.06 -17.17
C GLY A 206 -11.88 3.84 -16.71
N VAL A 207 -11.76 4.10 -15.40
CA VAL A 207 -10.58 4.69 -14.74
C VAL A 207 -9.76 3.55 -14.12
N PRO A 208 -8.41 3.58 -14.19
CA PRO A 208 -7.59 2.58 -13.51
C PRO A 208 -7.94 2.47 -12.02
N GLY A 209 -7.90 1.28 -11.44
CA GLY A 209 -8.27 1.06 -10.04
C GLY A 209 -7.76 -0.26 -9.47
N GLU A 210 -8.01 -0.49 -8.18
CA GLU A 210 -7.75 -1.79 -7.55
C GLU A 210 -8.66 -2.90 -8.12
N PRO A 211 -8.29 -4.18 -8.01
CA PRO A 211 -9.08 -5.29 -8.55
C PRO A 211 -10.56 -5.26 -8.14
N GLN A 212 -11.44 -5.78 -8.99
CA GLN A 212 -12.89 -5.86 -8.75
C GLN A 212 -13.26 -6.77 -7.57
N SER A 213 -12.47 -7.81 -7.34
CA SER A 213 -12.64 -8.72 -6.22
C SER A 213 -11.31 -9.40 -5.89
N VAL A 214 -11.17 -9.90 -4.67
CA VAL A 214 -9.95 -10.51 -4.17
C VAL A 214 -10.22 -11.97 -3.82
N PHE A 215 -9.23 -12.83 -4.06
CA PHE A 215 -9.27 -14.26 -3.77
C PHE A 215 -8.24 -14.66 -2.72
N SER A 216 -7.11 -13.95 -2.68
CA SER A 216 -6.03 -14.23 -1.73
C SER A 216 -5.12 -13.03 -1.55
N VAL A 217 -4.53 -12.94 -0.36
CA VAL A 217 -3.33 -12.14 -0.08
C VAL A 217 -2.37 -13.04 0.69
N ARG A 218 -1.09 -13.07 0.32
CA ARG A 218 -0.06 -13.90 0.99
C ARG A 218 1.33 -13.26 0.90
N ASN A 219 2.21 -13.71 1.78
CA ASN A 219 3.65 -13.47 1.71
C ASN A 219 4.37 -14.70 1.15
N TYR A 220 5.42 -14.48 0.35
CA TYR A 220 6.21 -15.50 -0.32
C TYR A 220 7.72 -15.33 -0.06
N ASP A 221 8.48 -16.32 -0.51
CA ASP A 221 9.91 -16.18 -0.74
C ASP A 221 10.22 -15.17 -1.87
N GLU A 222 11.50 -14.86 -2.07
CA GLU A 222 11.95 -13.88 -3.07
C GLU A 222 11.57 -14.24 -4.52
N THR A 223 11.27 -15.51 -4.78
CA THR A 223 10.87 -16.00 -6.11
C THR A 223 9.37 -16.04 -6.33
N PHE A 224 8.57 -15.69 -5.31
CA PHE A 224 7.12 -15.81 -5.31
C PHE A 224 6.60 -17.22 -5.64
N THR A 225 7.33 -18.26 -5.23
CA THR A 225 6.99 -19.67 -5.48
C THR A 225 6.54 -20.40 -4.23
N VAL A 226 7.10 -20.06 -3.07
CA VAL A 226 6.81 -20.70 -1.80
C VAL A 226 6.18 -19.69 -0.85
N VAL A 227 5.02 -20.04 -0.31
CA VAL A 227 4.33 -19.24 0.70
C VAL A 227 5.16 -19.22 1.99
N VAL A 228 5.46 -18.03 2.49
CA VAL A 228 6.26 -17.81 3.70
C VAL A 228 5.39 -17.17 4.77
N ASP A 229 5.31 -17.83 5.91
CA ASP A 229 4.45 -17.43 7.03
C ASP A 229 5.26 -17.00 8.27
N SER A 230 6.59 -17.12 8.21
CA SER A 230 7.46 -16.75 9.31
C SER A 230 8.83 -16.27 8.84
N ILE A 231 9.37 -15.29 9.57
CA ILE A 231 10.63 -14.61 9.25
C ILE A 231 11.48 -14.53 10.52
N GLY A 232 12.75 -14.91 10.43
CA GLY A 232 13.66 -14.96 11.59
C GLY A 232 14.42 -13.67 11.86
N GLU A 233 14.68 -12.88 10.82
CA GLU A 233 15.50 -11.66 10.85
C GLU A 233 14.90 -10.60 9.92
N PRO A 234 15.17 -9.29 10.13
CA PRO A 234 14.67 -8.24 9.26
C PRO A 234 15.00 -8.48 7.78
N GLN A 235 13.97 -8.54 6.93
CA GLN A 235 14.07 -8.74 5.49
C GLN A 235 12.75 -8.31 4.82
N PRO A 236 12.72 -7.97 3.52
CA PRO A 236 11.48 -7.63 2.84
C PRO A 236 10.44 -8.75 2.88
N LEU A 237 9.16 -8.36 2.95
CA LEU A 237 8.00 -9.20 2.66
C LEU A 237 7.75 -9.19 1.14
N ASN A 238 7.63 -10.37 0.53
CA ASN A 238 7.25 -10.50 -0.88
C ASN A 238 5.75 -10.79 -0.95
N VAL A 239 4.96 -9.74 -1.09
CA VAL A 239 3.50 -9.83 -0.96
C VAL A 239 2.86 -9.99 -2.32
N ARG A 240 1.97 -10.98 -2.45
CA ARG A 240 1.12 -11.17 -3.62
C ARG A 240 -0.35 -11.12 -3.23
N LEU A 241 -1.12 -10.35 -3.98
CA LEU A 241 -2.57 -10.34 -3.97
C LEU A 241 -3.08 -10.90 -5.29
N GLN A 242 -4.12 -11.74 -5.24
CA GLN A 242 -4.77 -12.28 -6.42
C GLN A 242 -6.26 -11.94 -6.43
N GLY A 243 -6.78 -11.59 -7.59
CA GLY A 243 -8.15 -11.14 -7.75
C GLY A 243 -8.66 -11.15 -9.19
N VAL A 244 -9.80 -10.50 -9.41
CA VAL A 244 -10.31 -10.17 -10.75
C VAL A 244 -9.80 -8.79 -11.12
N ASP A 245 -9.04 -8.72 -12.21
CA ASP A 245 -8.56 -7.46 -12.76
C ASP A 245 -9.71 -6.49 -13.05
N ARG A 246 -9.52 -5.20 -12.77
CA ARG A 246 -10.58 -4.22 -12.96
C ARG A 246 -10.65 -3.76 -14.40
N ASN A 247 -9.51 -3.47 -15.00
CA ASN A 247 -9.45 -2.94 -16.35
C ASN A 247 -8.35 -3.61 -17.18
N PRO A 248 -8.73 -4.46 -18.14
CA PRO A 248 -7.78 -5.31 -18.86
C PRO A 248 -6.82 -4.54 -19.78
N ASP A 249 -7.08 -3.24 -20.02
CA ASP A 249 -6.25 -2.39 -20.86
C ASP A 249 -5.11 -1.71 -20.08
N PHE A 250 -5.15 -1.74 -18.74
CA PHE A 250 -4.16 -1.10 -17.88
C PHE A 250 -3.34 -2.13 -17.10
N ARG A 251 -2.14 -1.71 -16.70
CA ARG A 251 -1.37 -2.40 -15.67
C ARG A 251 -1.62 -1.62 -14.39
N GLU A 252 -2.38 -2.21 -13.47
CA GLU A 252 -2.92 -1.51 -12.31
C GLU A 252 -2.13 -1.83 -11.03
N VAL A 253 -2.58 -1.27 -9.90
CA VAL A 253 -2.06 -1.61 -8.57
C VAL A 253 -3.17 -2.09 -7.66
N ALA A 254 -2.84 -2.98 -6.73
CA ALA A 254 -3.67 -3.36 -5.59
C ALA A 254 -3.06 -2.82 -4.30
N VAL A 255 -3.87 -2.35 -3.35
CA VAL A 255 -3.39 -1.87 -2.05
C VAL A 255 -3.55 -2.97 -1.00
N VAL A 256 -2.49 -3.15 -0.22
CA VAL A 256 -2.52 -3.91 1.03
C VAL A 256 -2.27 -2.98 2.21
N ILE A 257 -2.97 -3.25 3.32
CA ILE A 257 -2.76 -2.57 4.60
C ILE A 257 -1.97 -3.50 5.49
N LEU A 258 -0.82 -3.03 5.99
CA LEU A 258 0.02 -3.79 6.91
C LEU A 258 -0.08 -3.24 8.32
N ARG A 259 -0.23 -4.14 9.30
CA ARG A 259 -0.27 -3.78 10.73
C ARG A 259 0.57 -4.72 11.55
N SER A 260 1.14 -4.21 12.64
CA SER A 260 1.83 -5.01 13.65
C SER A 260 1.60 -4.44 15.04
N SER A 261 2.12 -5.11 16.08
CA SER A 261 2.05 -4.54 17.42
C SER A 261 3.02 -3.37 17.66
N ALA A 262 3.98 -3.15 16.75
CA ALA A 262 4.84 -1.96 16.71
C ALA A 262 4.30 -0.84 15.81
N CYS A 263 3.39 -1.17 14.88
CA CYS A 263 2.74 -0.24 13.96
C CYS A 263 1.22 -0.53 13.94
N PRO A 264 0.48 -0.12 14.99
CA PRO A 264 -0.94 -0.46 15.13
C PRO A 264 -1.84 0.30 14.15
N ASP A 265 -1.50 1.55 13.82
CA ASP A 265 -2.24 2.36 12.85
C ASP A 265 -2.12 1.74 11.44
N GLY A 266 -0.93 1.22 11.15
CA GLY A 266 -0.59 0.51 9.92
C GLY A 266 -0.01 1.42 8.84
N ILE A 267 0.39 0.78 7.75
CA ILE A 267 0.81 1.42 6.50
C ILE A 267 -0.03 0.89 5.35
N ALA A 268 -0.23 1.70 4.30
CA ALA A 268 -0.67 1.19 3.02
C ALA A 268 0.56 0.87 2.16
N SER A 269 0.40 -0.06 1.22
CA SER A 269 1.42 -0.30 0.20
C SER A 269 0.77 -0.79 -1.08
N SER A 270 1.20 -0.23 -2.20
CA SER A 270 0.76 -0.62 -3.54
C SER A 270 1.57 -1.82 -4.08
N LEU A 271 0.85 -2.81 -4.60
CA LEU A 271 1.37 -4.00 -5.29
C LEU A 271 1.07 -3.86 -6.78
N VAL A 272 2.06 -4.08 -7.63
CA VAL A 272 1.94 -3.88 -9.08
C VAL A 272 1.43 -5.13 -9.75
N GLU A 273 0.48 -4.97 -10.67
CA GLU A 273 0.05 -6.09 -11.50
C GLU A 273 1.23 -6.66 -12.31
N THR A 274 1.36 -7.98 -12.36
CA THR A 274 2.48 -8.66 -13.04
C THR A 274 2.45 -8.49 -14.57
N GLY A 275 1.30 -8.10 -15.11
CA GLY A 275 1.06 -7.72 -16.50
C GLY A 275 -0.40 -7.30 -16.63
N LYS A 276 -0.80 -6.67 -17.74
CA LYS A 276 -2.21 -6.27 -17.93
C LYS A 276 -3.13 -7.48 -17.87
N ASN A 277 -4.27 -7.36 -17.18
CA ASN A 277 -5.30 -8.39 -17.10
C ASN A 277 -4.81 -9.75 -16.52
N THR A 278 -3.80 -9.75 -15.67
CA THR A 278 -3.37 -10.98 -14.98
C THR A 278 -4.15 -11.19 -13.68
N GLY A 279 -4.60 -10.11 -13.03
CA GLY A 279 -5.23 -10.17 -11.71
C GLY A 279 -4.27 -10.67 -10.62
N ILE A 280 -2.95 -10.63 -10.88
CA ILE A 280 -1.89 -11.01 -9.94
C ILE A 280 -1.03 -9.79 -9.68
N TYR A 281 -1.07 -9.29 -8.45
CA TYR A 281 -0.38 -8.07 -8.01
C TYR A 281 0.72 -8.43 -7.03
N GLU A 282 1.93 -7.92 -7.25
CA GLU A 282 3.13 -8.26 -6.48
C GLU A 282 3.89 -7.01 -6.05
N GLY A 283 4.50 -7.07 -4.87
CA GLY A 283 5.32 -5.98 -4.33
C GLY A 283 6.20 -6.44 -3.18
N GLN A 284 7.19 -5.60 -2.88
CA GLN A 284 8.10 -5.79 -1.75
C GLN A 284 7.87 -4.69 -0.72
N ILE A 285 7.74 -5.10 0.55
CA ILE A 285 7.55 -4.19 1.68
C ILE A 285 8.64 -4.47 2.71
N ASP A 286 9.38 -3.45 3.11
CA ASP A 286 10.49 -3.62 4.04
C ASP A 286 9.97 -3.94 5.45
N LEU A 287 10.46 -5.02 6.06
CA LEU A 287 10.19 -5.33 7.46
C LEU A 287 11.43 -5.01 8.29
N LEU A 288 11.31 -4.01 9.16
CA LEU A 288 12.38 -3.54 10.02
C LEU A 288 11.98 -3.58 11.50
N GLU A 289 12.95 -3.78 12.38
CA GLU A 289 12.72 -3.63 13.81
C GLU A 289 12.40 -2.16 14.16
N SER A 290 11.50 -1.97 15.13
CA SER A 290 11.27 -0.64 15.68
C SER A 290 12.48 -0.17 16.49
N THR A 291 12.88 1.08 16.26
CA THR A 291 13.94 1.78 16.98
C THR A 291 13.40 2.52 18.21
N GLY A 292 12.08 2.64 18.35
CA GLY A 292 11.41 3.42 19.40
C GLY A 292 11.33 4.92 19.12
N SER A 293 11.95 5.40 18.04
CA SER A 293 11.86 6.77 17.53
C SER A 293 11.30 6.84 16.10
N ASP A 294 10.71 5.74 15.62
CA ASP A 294 10.13 5.66 14.28
C ASP A 294 8.84 6.50 14.20
N THR A 295 8.52 6.97 13.01
CA THR A 295 7.27 7.70 12.75
C THR A 295 6.50 6.95 11.69
N VAL A 296 5.27 6.56 12.02
CA VAL A 296 4.40 5.77 11.11
C VAL A 296 4.23 6.44 9.75
N ARG A 297 4.20 7.78 9.69
CA ARG A 297 4.15 8.53 8.42
C ARG A 297 5.34 8.29 7.51
N LYS A 298 6.55 8.28 8.07
CA LYS A 298 7.77 8.02 7.30
C LYS A 298 7.83 6.56 6.86
N ASP A 299 7.44 5.67 7.77
CA ASP A 299 7.41 4.24 7.51
C ASP A 299 6.40 3.92 6.39
N ASP A 300 5.22 4.52 6.42
CA ASP A 300 4.22 4.49 5.34
C ASP A 300 4.79 5.01 4.01
N ALA A 301 5.37 6.21 4.03
CA ALA A 301 5.97 6.82 2.85
C ALA A 301 7.10 5.99 2.19
N MET A 302 7.75 5.13 2.97
CA MET A 302 8.88 4.31 2.52
C MET A 302 8.51 2.83 2.40
N ASN A 303 7.23 2.47 2.53
CA ASN A 303 6.78 1.06 2.53
C ASN A 303 7.54 0.19 3.55
N VAL A 304 7.66 0.66 4.78
CA VAL A 304 8.33 -0.01 5.90
C VAL A 304 7.31 -0.43 6.96
N ILE A 305 7.14 -1.73 7.20
CA ILE A 305 6.39 -2.23 8.36
C ILE A 305 7.34 -2.50 9.53
N ARG A 306 7.09 -1.84 10.67
CA ARG A 306 7.86 -2.04 11.90
C ARG A 306 7.41 -3.27 12.66
N VAL A 307 8.34 -3.95 13.33
CA VAL A 307 8.07 -5.08 14.24
C VAL A 307 8.81 -4.94 15.56
N ARG A 308 8.31 -5.58 16.62
CA ARG A 308 9.04 -5.69 17.89
C ARG A 308 10.23 -6.66 17.78
N PRO A 309 11.44 -6.28 18.26
CA PRO A 309 12.62 -7.14 18.20
C PRO A 309 12.44 -8.51 18.89
N GLN A 310 11.61 -8.60 19.93
CA GLN A 310 11.41 -9.86 20.67
C GLN A 310 10.50 -10.86 19.94
N GLY A 311 9.85 -10.45 18.85
CA GLY A 311 8.87 -11.22 18.10
C GLY A 311 7.56 -10.45 17.94
N ASP A 312 6.93 -10.57 16.78
CA ASP A 312 5.73 -9.84 16.41
C ASP A 312 4.86 -10.62 15.41
N THR A 313 3.68 -10.11 15.11
CA THR A 313 2.84 -10.58 13.99
C THR A 313 2.60 -9.41 13.06
N VAL A 314 2.91 -9.61 11.78
CA VAL A 314 2.51 -8.69 10.71
C VAL A 314 1.25 -9.23 10.06
N PHE A 315 0.19 -8.42 10.06
CA PHE A 315 -1.01 -8.66 9.29
C PHE A 315 -0.89 -7.96 7.95
N ILE A 316 -1.19 -8.68 6.88
CA ILE A 316 -1.30 -8.17 5.52
C ILE A 316 -2.77 -8.31 5.14
N ILE A 317 -3.45 -7.19 4.94
CA ILE A 317 -4.90 -7.11 4.76
C ILE A 317 -5.16 -6.54 3.38
N SER A 318 -6.02 -7.17 2.59
CA SER A 318 -6.48 -6.55 1.34
C SER A 318 -7.32 -5.30 1.63
N ASN A 319 -7.08 -4.22 0.89
CA ASN A 319 -7.90 -3.01 1.01
C ASN A 319 -9.33 -3.22 0.47
N VAL A 320 -9.46 -3.77 -0.73
CA VAL A 320 -10.75 -4.01 -1.41
C VAL A 320 -11.67 -4.93 -0.62
N ASP A 321 -11.15 -6.00 -0.03
CA ASP A 321 -11.93 -6.89 0.84
C ASP A 321 -11.10 -7.29 2.06
N THR A 322 -11.38 -6.60 3.16
CA THR A 322 -10.68 -6.76 4.45
C THR A 322 -10.88 -8.13 5.11
N ASN A 323 -11.75 -9.00 4.57
CA ASN A 323 -11.83 -10.39 5.01
C ASN A 323 -10.63 -11.23 4.54
N PHE A 324 -9.91 -10.79 3.50
CA PHE A 324 -8.69 -11.43 3.04
C PHE A 324 -7.50 -10.91 3.82
N VAL A 325 -7.03 -11.73 4.77
CA VAL A 325 -5.93 -11.42 5.67
C VAL A 325 -4.92 -12.55 5.69
N TYR A 326 -3.64 -12.19 5.72
CA TYR A 326 -2.53 -13.11 5.95
C TYR A 326 -1.67 -12.64 7.11
N ALA A 327 -1.21 -13.58 7.94
CA ALA A 327 -0.34 -13.27 9.08
C ALA A 327 1.06 -13.82 8.84
N VAL A 328 2.08 -13.00 9.09
CA VAL A 328 3.48 -13.38 9.07
C VAL A 328 4.05 -13.25 10.49
N GLY A 329 4.57 -14.35 11.02
CA GLY A 329 5.21 -14.36 12.34
C GLY A 329 6.66 -13.90 12.27
N PHE A 330 6.99 -12.77 12.90
CA PHE A 330 8.38 -12.34 13.06
C PHE A 330 8.98 -12.98 14.31
N ARG A 331 10.09 -13.70 14.17
CA ARG A 331 10.75 -14.50 15.22
C ARG A 331 9.79 -15.41 16.00
N ALA A 332 8.80 -15.96 15.30
CA ALA A 332 7.80 -16.82 15.90
C ALA A 332 8.40 -18.12 16.45
N LYS A 333 7.95 -18.55 17.64
CA LYS A 333 8.45 -19.77 18.30
C LYS A 333 7.29 -20.69 18.75
N PRO A 334 7.18 -21.93 18.22
CA PRO A 334 7.93 -22.48 17.07
C PRO A 334 7.57 -21.78 15.74
N PRO A 335 8.33 -22.01 14.65
CA PRO A 335 7.95 -21.54 13.31
C PRO A 335 6.52 -21.97 12.97
N MET A 336 5.80 -21.12 12.24
CA MET A 336 4.37 -21.26 11.99
C MET A 336 4.00 -22.53 11.20
N GLY A 337 4.80 -22.88 10.18
CA GLY A 337 4.64 -24.06 9.33
C GLY A 337 3.44 -23.96 8.37
N VAL A 338 3.69 -23.71 7.08
CA VAL A 338 2.66 -23.79 6.03
C VAL A 338 2.61 -25.19 5.44
N GLU A 339 1.46 -25.86 5.50
CA GLU A 339 1.15 -26.95 4.58
C GLU A 339 0.04 -26.48 3.64
N GLU A 340 0.32 -26.45 2.34
CA GLU A 340 -0.72 -26.31 1.32
C GLU A 340 -1.66 -27.52 1.44
N ASN A 341 -2.97 -27.30 1.53
CA ASN A 341 -3.95 -28.38 1.51
C ASN A 341 -3.99 -29.06 0.13
N GLY A 342 -2.99 -29.87 -0.17
CA GLY A 342 -3.00 -30.92 -1.18
C GLY A 342 -3.28 -32.25 -0.49
N THR A 343 -4.53 -32.70 -0.50
CA THR A 343 -4.97 -34.06 -0.09
C THR A 343 -4.56 -34.51 1.32
N ALA A 344 -5.46 -34.32 2.28
CA ALA A 344 -5.31 -34.77 3.66
C ALA A 344 -5.15 -36.30 3.81
N THR A 345 -4.14 -36.74 4.57
CA THR A 345 -4.08 -38.04 5.26
C THR A 345 -3.56 -37.87 6.70
N PRO A 346 -3.95 -38.74 7.65
CA PRO A 346 -4.13 -38.34 9.04
C PRO A 346 -2.88 -38.51 9.93
N GLY A 347 -2.52 -37.43 10.63
CA GLY A 347 -1.63 -37.44 11.80
C GLY A 347 -1.26 -36.03 12.27
N GLY A 348 -1.93 -35.52 13.31
CA GLY A 348 -1.44 -34.38 14.11
C GLY A 348 -1.54 -32.96 13.50
N PHE A 349 -2.59 -32.66 12.74
CA PHE A 349 -2.76 -31.37 12.06
C PHE A 349 -2.80 -30.15 12.99
N MET A 350 -2.10 -29.07 12.59
CA MET A 350 -2.42 -27.70 12.98
C MET A 350 -3.64 -27.24 12.18
N ARG A 351 -4.67 -26.73 12.85
CA ARG A 351 -5.85 -26.14 12.19
C ARG A 351 -5.78 -24.62 12.21
N ASP A 352 -5.96 -24.00 11.06
CA ASP A 352 -6.00 -22.54 10.90
C ASP A 352 -7.39 -22.00 11.24
N LEU A 353 -7.43 -20.97 12.09
CA LEU A 353 -8.64 -20.29 12.48
C LEU A 353 -8.48 -18.78 12.26
N LEU A 354 -9.38 -18.18 11.48
CA LEU A 354 -9.59 -16.73 11.49
C LEU A 354 -10.72 -16.42 12.48
N CYS A 355 -10.43 -15.62 13.49
CA CYS A 355 -11.34 -15.24 14.55
C CYS A 355 -11.51 -13.72 14.58
N VAL A 356 -12.76 -13.25 14.60
CA VAL A 356 -13.09 -11.82 14.70
C VAL A 356 -13.72 -11.53 16.06
N GLY A 357 -13.23 -10.50 16.75
CA GLY A 357 -13.70 -10.03 18.06
C GLY A 357 -13.25 -10.89 19.25
N SER A 358 -13.40 -12.22 19.16
CA SER A 358 -12.97 -13.16 20.20
C SER A 358 -12.31 -14.39 19.61
N LEU A 359 -11.32 -14.95 20.31
CA LEU A 359 -10.68 -16.20 19.89
C LEU A 359 -11.61 -17.37 20.24
N ARG A 360 -12.29 -17.90 19.22
CA ARG A 360 -13.20 -19.05 19.35
C ARG A 360 -12.53 -20.30 18.79
N ILE A 361 -12.24 -21.25 19.68
CA ILE A 361 -11.54 -22.50 19.34
C ILE A 361 -12.56 -23.64 19.37
N PRO A 362 -12.84 -24.31 18.24
CA PRO A 362 -13.69 -25.49 18.24
C PRO A 362 -12.99 -26.63 19.00
N LEU A 363 -13.75 -27.38 19.80
CA LEU A 363 -13.22 -28.56 20.48
C LEU A 363 -13.48 -29.80 19.65
N ALA A 364 -12.45 -30.61 19.46
CA ALA A 364 -12.60 -31.88 18.73
C ALA A 364 -13.48 -32.83 19.57
N PRO A 365 -14.48 -33.50 18.98
CA PRO A 365 -15.32 -34.46 19.70
C PRO A 365 -14.55 -35.64 20.32
N SER A 366 -13.32 -35.89 19.85
CA SER A 366 -12.43 -36.96 20.32
C SER A 366 -11.75 -36.67 21.67
N LEU A 367 -11.75 -35.42 22.13
CA LEU A 367 -11.02 -35.03 23.34
C LEU A 367 -11.66 -35.61 24.62
N VAL A 368 -10.84 -36.26 25.43
CA VAL A 368 -11.21 -36.76 26.76
C VAL A 368 -10.99 -35.67 27.82
N TYR A 369 -11.98 -35.47 28.68
CA TYR A 369 -11.92 -34.46 29.75
C TYR A 369 -11.21 -35.00 31.00
N PRO A 370 -10.47 -34.15 31.76
CA PRO A 370 -10.31 -32.71 31.55
C PRO A 370 -9.35 -32.36 30.41
N VAL A 371 -9.66 -31.29 29.67
CA VAL A 371 -8.82 -30.77 28.59
C VAL A 371 -8.07 -29.54 29.09
N GLN A 372 -6.73 -29.61 29.09
CA GLN A 372 -5.88 -28.46 29.34
C GLN A 372 -5.70 -27.64 28.06
N VAL A 373 -5.92 -26.34 28.18
CA VAL A 373 -5.89 -25.38 27.08
C VAL A 373 -4.79 -24.39 27.41
N ARG A 374 -3.78 -24.28 26.55
CA ARG A 374 -2.76 -23.24 26.66
C ARG A 374 -2.70 -22.44 25.38
N VAL A 375 -2.64 -21.12 25.54
CA VAL A 375 -2.55 -20.20 24.41
C VAL A 375 -1.24 -19.46 24.50
N TYR A 376 -0.49 -19.46 23.41
CA TYR A 376 0.77 -18.76 23.27
C TYR A 376 0.64 -17.71 22.17
N SER A 377 1.22 -16.52 22.35
CA SER A 377 1.39 -15.55 21.26
C SER A 377 2.54 -15.92 20.33
N ALA A 378 2.66 -15.24 19.20
CA ALA A 378 3.75 -15.44 18.23
C ALA A 378 5.15 -15.46 18.85
N ASP A 379 5.42 -14.58 19.82
CA ASP A 379 6.68 -14.48 20.58
C ASP A 379 6.93 -15.65 21.56
N GLY A 380 6.03 -16.64 21.61
CA GLY A 380 6.10 -17.80 22.51
C GLY A 380 5.64 -17.53 23.94
N ARG A 381 5.16 -16.32 24.27
CA ARG A 381 4.64 -16.03 25.61
C ARG A 381 3.28 -16.69 25.83
N GLN A 382 3.12 -17.39 26.95
CA GLN A 382 1.81 -17.91 27.36
C GLN A 382 0.87 -16.75 27.72
N ARG A 383 -0.29 -16.69 27.08
CA ARG A 383 -1.32 -15.64 27.23
C ARG A 383 -2.53 -16.11 28.03
N ALA A 384 -2.86 -17.38 27.95
CA ALA A 384 -3.96 -17.97 28.70
C ALA A 384 -3.70 -19.44 29.02
N GLU A 385 -4.25 -19.89 30.15
CA GLU A 385 -4.35 -21.31 30.50
C GLU A 385 -5.74 -21.56 31.11
N ARG A 386 -6.42 -22.61 30.64
CA ARG A 386 -7.71 -23.05 31.18
C ARG A 386 -7.74 -24.58 31.28
N SER A 387 -8.35 -25.09 32.34
CA SER A 387 -8.79 -26.49 32.41
C SER A 387 -10.28 -26.52 32.11
N LEU A 388 -10.68 -27.35 31.15
CA LEU A 388 -12.09 -27.64 30.92
C LEU A 388 -12.41 -28.97 31.57
N GLU A 389 -13.38 -28.96 32.48
CA GLU A 389 -13.81 -30.14 33.22
C GLU A 389 -15.03 -30.83 32.58
N ASN A 390 -15.77 -30.13 31.73
CA ASN A 390 -17.00 -30.62 31.11
C ASN A 390 -17.01 -30.40 29.59
N PRO A 391 -17.73 -31.25 28.83
CA PRO A 391 -17.95 -31.07 27.40
C PRO A 391 -18.44 -29.67 27.03
N SER A 392 -17.72 -29.02 26.13
CA SER A 392 -18.12 -27.75 25.51
C SER A 392 -17.84 -27.85 24.01
N PRO A 393 -18.69 -27.28 23.13
CA PRO A 393 -18.43 -27.29 21.69
C PRO A 393 -17.26 -26.38 21.30
N SER A 394 -16.95 -25.38 22.12
CA SER A 394 -15.87 -24.43 21.84
C SER A 394 -15.36 -23.73 23.10
N ILE A 395 -14.16 -23.15 22.99
CA ILE A 395 -13.59 -22.22 23.97
C ILE A 395 -13.68 -20.82 23.38
N VAL A 396 -14.11 -19.86 24.19
CA VAL A 396 -14.08 -18.43 23.83
C VAL A 396 -13.14 -17.70 24.78
N LEU A 397 -12.18 -16.96 24.21
CA LEU A 397 -11.24 -16.09 24.92
C LEU A 397 -11.42 -14.66 24.41
N GLU A 398 -12.00 -13.81 25.27
CA GLU A 398 -12.46 -12.45 24.91
C GLU A 398 -11.47 -11.34 25.24
N GLU A 399 -10.36 -11.63 25.93
CA GLU A 399 -9.40 -10.61 26.44
C GLU A 399 -8.06 -10.58 25.68
N LEU A 400 -7.94 -11.34 24.59
CA LEU A 400 -6.71 -11.37 23.79
C LEU A 400 -6.69 -10.22 22.76
N PRO A 401 -5.57 -9.48 22.60
CA PRO A 401 -5.43 -8.47 21.55
C PRO A 401 -5.38 -9.13 20.16
N SER A 402 -5.53 -8.34 19.08
CA SER A 402 -5.27 -8.83 17.72
C SER A 402 -3.87 -9.45 17.65
N GLY A 403 -3.75 -10.62 17.03
CA GLY A 403 -2.49 -11.35 17.04
C GLY A 403 -2.61 -12.75 16.48
N LEU A 404 -1.45 -13.32 16.16
CA LEU A 404 -1.32 -14.74 15.92
C LEU A 404 -1.16 -15.48 17.27
N TYR A 405 -1.92 -16.56 17.40
CA TYR A 405 -1.94 -17.42 18.57
C TYR A 405 -1.74 -18.88 18.20
N PHE A 406 -0.93 -19.56 19.02
CA PHE A 406 -0.79 -21.01 19.01
C PHE A 406 -1.55 -21.57 20.20
N VAL A 407 -2.54 -22.41 19.93
CA VAL A 407 -3.33 -23.05 20.98
C VAL A 407 -2.95 -24.51 21.06
N LEU A 408 -2.57 -24.93 22.26
CA LEU A 408 -2.36 -26.32 22.61
C LEU A 408 -3.55 -26.81 23.43
N LEU A 409 -4.24 -27.83 22.92
CA LEU A 409 -5.21 -28.61 23.69
C LEU A 409 -4.57 -29.95 24.06
N LYS A 410 -4.61 -30.31 25.34
CA LYS A 410 -4.09 -31.58 25.84
C LYS A 410 -5.17 -32.31 26.63
N SER A 411 -5.60 -33.47 26.13
CA SER A 411 -6.34 -34.48 26.89
C SER A 411 -5.38 -35.55 27.44
N SER A 412 -5.91 -36.56 28.13
CA SER A 412 -5.14 -37.70 28.65
C SER A 412 -4.32 -38.44 27.60
N ASP A 413 -4.79 -38.44 26.35
CA ASP A 413 -4.38 -39.32 25.25
C ASP A 413 -4.16 -38.58 23.93
N GLU A 414 -4.58 -37.31 23.82
CA GLU A 414 -4.53 -36.55 22.59
C GLU A 414 -3.91 -35.16 22.82
N ILE A 415 -3.15 -34.69 21.84
CA ILE A 415 -2.68 -33.31 21.75
C ILE A 415 -3.16 -32.73 20.43
N VAL A 416 -4.01 -31.71 20.51
CA VAL A 416 -4.49 -30.97 19.34
C VAL A 416 -3.87 -29.59 19.34
N ARG A 417 -3.44 -29.11 18.17
CA ARG A 417 -2.83 -27.80 18.01
C ARG A 417 -3.64 -26.95 17.04
N TYR A 418 -3.86 -25.69 17.39
CA TYR A 418 -4.44 -24.70 16.49
C TYR A 418 -3.47 -23.57 16.25
N ARG A 419 -3.51 -23.05 15.03
CA ARG A 419 -3.01 -21.73 14.66
C ARG A 419 -4.21 -20.82 14.51
N ALA A 420 -4.25 -19.71 15.23
CA ALA A 420 -5.38 -18.80 15.18
C ALA A 420 -4.92 -17.37 14.97
N ILE A 421 -5.53 -16.71 14.00
CA ILE A 421 -5.45 -15.27 13.79
C ILE A 421 -6.66 -14.66 14.49
N LEU A 422 -6.42 -13.80 15.47
CA LEU A 422 -7.46 -12.97 16.07
C LEU A 422 -7.35 -11.56 15.51
N LEU A 423 -8.44 -11.06 14.95
CA LEU A 423 -8.62 -9.67 14.57
C LEU A 423 -9.70 -9.07 15.49
N ARG A 424 -9.41 -7.93 16.11
CA ARG A 424 -10.37 -7.14 16.86
C ARG A 424 -10.88 -5.96 16.07
#